data_AF-A0A3M1F1L1-F1
#
_entry.id   AF-A0A3M1F1L1-F1
#
_cell.length_a   1.000
_cell.length_b   1.000
_cell.length_c   1.000
_cell.angle_alpha   90.00
_cell.angle_beta   90.00
_cell.angle_gamma   90.00
#
_symmetry.space_group_name_H-M   'P 1'
#
loop_
_entity.id
_entity.type
_entity.pdbx_description
1 polymer ?
#
loop_
_entity_poly.entity_id
_entity_poly.type
_entity_poly.pdbx_seq_one_letter_code
_entity_poly.pdbx_strand_id
1 'polypeptide(L)'
;MLQDPRLAELAGAAGSEGLPLELPANAPGADLTQQTLEQLIVEANRRYELGQEAIRQGDWAAYGAHMSELQRLLQRMAEISGAPLEEETPPAQETPTTEEGG
;
A
#
# COMPACT_ATOMS: atom_id res chain seq x y z
N MET A 1 28.78 8.23 24.35
CA MET A 1 28.03 9.50 24.31
C MET A 1 28.10 10.02 22.89
N LEU A 2 27.17 9.62 22.03
CA LEU A 2 27.03 10.16 20.69
C LEU A 2 25.65 10.84 20.66
N GLN A 3 25.62 12.11 21.03
CA GLN A 3 24.44 12.96 20.85
C GLN A 3 24.69 13.76 19.58
N ASP A 4 24.35 13.17 18.45
CA ASP A 4 24.46 13.83 17.15
C ASP A 4 23.27 14.78 16.99
N PRO A 5 23.48 16.12 17.01
CA PRO A 5 22.38 17.10 16.90
C PRO A 5 21.67 17.03 15.53
N ARG A 6 22.29 16.39 14.55
CA ARG A 6 21.72 16.12 13.22
C ARG A 6 20.54 15.16 13.25
N LEU A 7 20.46 14.26 14.26
CA LEU A 7 19.31 13.36 14.43
C LEU A 7 18.08 14.11 14.97
N ALA A 8 18.28 15.14 15.80
CA ALA A 8 17.18 15.97 16.30
C ALA A 8 16.58 16.85 15.19
N GLU A 9 17.39 17.30 14.23
CA GLU A 9 16.89 18.10 13.10
C GLU A 9 16.15 17.26 12.05
N LEU A 10 16.53 15.99 11.85
CA LEU A 10 15.79 15.10 10.95
C LEU A 10 14.38 14.77 11.49
N ALA A 11 14.23 14.70 12.81
CA ALA A 11 12.92 14.52 13.47
C ALA A 11 12.03 15.78 13.39
N GLY A 12 12.64 16.98 13.29
CA GLY A 12 11.91 18.23 13.10
C GLY A 12 11.41 18.45 11.67
N ALA A 13 12.13 17.94 10.67
CA ALA A 13 11.76 18.08 9.26
C ALA A 13 10.62 17.14 8.81
N ALA A 14 10.22 16.16 9.63
CA ALA A 14 9.04 15.34 9.38
C ALA A 14 7.72 16.00 9.84
N GLY A 15 7.79 17.18 10.48
CA GLY A 15 6.67 17.79 11.20
C GLY A 15 6.08 19.07 10.61
N SER A 16 6.62 19.63 9.52
CA SER A 16 6.10 20.90 9.00
C SER A 16 6.48 21.09 7.53
N GLU A 17 5.45 21.35 6.73
CA GLU A 17 5.44 21.74 5.31
C GLU A 17 5.27 20.60 4.29
N GLY A 18 4.02 20.13 4.20
CA GLY A 18 3.56 19.24 3.14
C GLY A 18 2.05 19.34 2.91
N LEU A 19 1.56 20.55 2.59
CA LEU A 19 0.24 20.88 2.04
C LEU A 19 -1.00 20.54 2.90
N PRO A 20 -1.90 21.50 3.19
CA PRO A 20 -3.27 21.15 3.48
C PRO A 20 -3.95 20.66 2.18
N LEU A 21 -3.68 19.42 1.79
CA LEU A 21 -4.68 18.64 1.07
C LEU A 21 -5.66 18.13 2.12
N GLU A 22 -6.49 19.03 2.66
CA GLU A 22 -7.82 18.64 3.12
C GLU A 22 -8.66 18.29 1.87
N LEU A 23 -8.26 17.24 1.15
CA LEU A 23 -9.23 16.45 0.42
C LEU A 23 -10.01 15.69 1.49
N PRO A 24 -11.35 15.71 1.44
CA PRO A 24 -12.20 15.25 2.53
C PRO A 24 -11.74 13.88 3.04
N ALA A 25 -11.37 13.83 4.32
CA ALA A 25 -10.93 12.62 5.02
C ALA A 25 -12.04 11.55 5.18
N ASN A 26 -13.16 11.69 4.46
CA ASN A 26 -14.26 10.75 4.51
C ASN A 26 -15.18 10.94 3.28
N ALA A 27 -14.79 10.37 2.16
CA ALA A 27 -15.76 10.03 1.11
C ALA A 27 -15.72 8.51 0.94
N PRO A 28 -16.46 7.74 1.76
CA PRO A 28 -16.78 6.37 1.40
C PRO A 28 -17.65 6.45 0.14
N GLY A 29 -17.06 6.08 -1.01
CA GLY A 29 -17.75 6.10 -2.30
C GLY A 29 -17.21 7.11 -3.33
N ALA A 30 -15.92 7.47 -3.29
CA ALA A 30 -15.29 7.96 -4.51
C ALA A 30 -15.46 6.88 -5.59
N ASP A 31 -16.14 7.22 -6.67
CA ASP A 31 -16.47 6.30 -7.75
C ASP A 31 -15.17 5.84 -8.42
N LEU A 32 -14.65 4.69 -7.97
CA LEU A 32 -13.39 4.10 -8.42
C LEU A 32 -13.40 3.84 -9.94
N THR A 33 -14.59 3.79 -10.53
CA THR A 33 -14.81 3.64 -11.96
C THR A 33 -14.47 4.89 -12.78
N GLN A 34 -14.49 6.07 -12.17
CA GLN A 34 -14.16 7.36 -12.82
C GLN A 34 -12.73 7.86 -12.56
N GLN A 35 -11.98 7.20 -11.68
CA GLN A 35 -10.61 7.60 -11.35
C GLN A 35 -9.60 7.16 -12.43
N THR A 36 -8.65 8.05 -12.74
CA THR A 36 -7.51 7.69 -13.60
C THR A 36 -6.52 6.79 -12.86
N LEU A 37 -5.66 6.09 -13.61
CA LEU A 37 -4.62 5.23 -13.02
C LEU A 37 -3.73 5.99 -12.03
N GLU A 38 -3.33 7.23 -12.36
CA GLU A 38 -2.55 8.10 -11.47
C GLU A 38 -3.27 8.40 -10.15
N GLN A 39 -4.59 8.68 -10.21
CA GLN A 39 -5.39 8.93 -9.00
C GLN A 39 -5.50 7.67 -8.13
N LEU A 40 -5.63 6.50 -8.74
CA LEU A 40 -5.68 5.22 -8.01
C LEU A 40 -4.34 4.91 -7.32
N ILE A 41 -3.21 5.21 -7.97
CA ILE A 41 -1.87 5.05 -7.36
C ILE A 41 -1.70 5.95 -6.14
N VAL A 42 -2.12 7.22 -6.24
CA VAL A 42 -2.04 8.16 -5.12
C VAL A 42 -2.91 7.69 -3.95
N GLU A 43 -4.14 7.28 -4.24
CA GLU A 43 -5.06 6.79 -3.20
C GLU A 43 -4.56 5.47 -2.57
N ALA A 44 -3.98 4.55 -3.36
CA ALA A 44 -3.39 3.32 -2.86
C ALA A 44 -2.23 3.59 -1.87
N ASN A 45 -1.30 4.50 -2.22
CA ASN A 45 -0.23 4.89 -1.30
C ASN A 45 -0.79 5.47 0.01
N ARG A 46 -1.81 6.33 -0.09
CA ARG A 46 -2.46 6.90 1.09
C ARG A 46 -3.09 5.82 1.99
N ARG A 47 -3.78 4.82 1.43
CA ARG A 47 -4.36 3.72 2.21
C ARG A 47 -3.29 2.89 2.90
N TYR A 48 -2.17 2.66 2.24
CA TYR A 48 -1.02 1.98 2.84
C TYR A 48 -0.47 2.79 4.03
N GLU A 49 -0.21 4.08 3.87
CA GLU A 49 0.30 4.95 4.94
C GLU A 49 -0.63 5.00 6.16
N LEU A 50 -1.95 5.14 5.93
CA LEU A 50 -2.96 5.11 6.99
C LEU A 50 -3.00 3.75 7.71
N GLY A 51 -2.82 2.65 6.98
CA GLY A 51 -2.67 1.32 7.59
C GLY A 51 -1.43 1.22 8.50
N GLN A 52 -0.30 1.78 8.06
CA GLN A 52 0.93 1.80 8.86
C GLN A 52 0.81 2.69 10.11
N GLU A 53 0.07 3.80 10.03
CA GLU A 53 -0.30 4.61 11.20
C GLU A 53 -1.19 3.81 12.15
N ALA A 54 -2.21 3.11 11.63
CA ALA A 54 -3.11 2.30 12.44
C ALA A 54 -2.36 1.21 13.23
N ILE A 55 -1.35 0.57 12.63
CA ILE A 55 -0.45 -0.36 13.35
C ILE A 55 0.29 0.35 14.48
N ARG A 56 0.83 1.55 14.24
CA ARG A 56 1.55 2.33 15.27
C ARG A 56 0.64 2.73 16.44
N GLN A 57 -0.63 2.98 16.17
CA GLN A 57 -1.65 3.30 17.17
C GLN A 57 -2.25 2.05 17.84
N GLY A 58 -1.93 0.84 17.36
CA GLY A 58 -2.52 -0.40 17.82
C GLY A 58 -3.99 -0.61 17.37
N ASP A 59 -4.45 0.15 16.39
CA ASP A 59 -5.80 0.05 15.84
C ASP A 59 -5.85 -0.98 14.69
N TRP A 60 -6.01 -2.25 15.09
CA TRP A 60 -6.09 -3.36 14.15
C TRP A 60 -7.35 -3.32 13.27
N ALA A 61 -8.43 -2.71 13.75
CA ALA A 61 -9.68 -2.60 12.99
C ALA A 61 -9.52 -1.60 11.84
N ALA A 62 -8.93 -0.43 12.12
CA ALA A 62 -8.61 0.55 11.10
C ALA A 62 -7.61 0.00 10.08
N TYR A 63 -6.58 -0.73 10.53
CA TYR A 63 -5.63 -1.40 9.63
C TYR A 63 -6.34 -2.34 8.63
N GLY A 64 -7.22 -3.23 9.12
CA GLY A 64 -7.97 -4.15 8.25
C GLY A 64 -8.88 -3.45 7.24
N ALA A 65 -9.50 -2.33 7.65
CA ALA A 65 -10.30 -1.51 6.76
C ALA A 65 -9.45 -0.84 5.67
N HIS A 66 -8.30 -0.28 6.03
CA HIS A 66 -7.36 0.33 5.07
C HIS A 66 -6.81 -0.70 4.07
N MET A 67 -6.46 -1.90 4.52
CA MET A 67 -5.99 -2.98 3.64
C MET A 67 -7.07 -3.48 2.69
N SER A 68 -8.32 -3.57 3.14
CA SER A 68 -9.45 -3.95 2.29
C SER A 68 -9.77 -2.92 1.19
N GLU A 69 -9.60 -1.63 1.50
CA GLU A 69 -9.69 -0.54 0.50
C GLU A 69 -8.50 -0.58 -0.46
N LEU A 70 -7.28 -0.80 0.04
CA LEU A 70 -6.08 -0.94 -0.78
C LEU A 70 -6.22 -2.08 -1.80
N GLN A 71 -6.72 -3.25 -1.39
CA GLN A 71 -6.95 -4.37 -2.29
C GLN A 71 -7.91 -4.01 -3.43
N ARG A 72 -9.01 -3.29 -3.13
CA ARG A 72 -9.97 -2.83 -4.15
C ARG A 72 -9.34 -1.85 -5.13
N LEU A 73 -8.51 -0.93 -4.64
CA LEU A 73 -7.77 0.00 -5.50
C LEU A 73 -6.80 -0.73 -6.43
N LEU A 74 -6.03 -1.69 -5.90
CA LEU A 74 -5.09 -2.49 -6.69
C LEU A 74 -5.81 -3.35 -7.74
N GLN A 75 -6.93 -3.96 -7.39
CA GLN A 75 -7.77 -4.69 -8.34
C GLN A 75 -8.25 -3.77 -9.46
N ARG A 76 -8.72 -2.57 -9.14
CA ARG A 76 -9.14 -1.59 -10.13
C ARG A 76 -8.00 -1.14 -11.04
N MET A 77 -6.80 -0.95 -10.47
CA MET A 77 -5.62 -0.61 -11.26
C MET A 77 -5.23 -1.73 -12.23
N ALA A 78 -5.33 -2.99 -11.82
CA ALA A 78 -5.07 -4.14 -12.66
C ALA A 78 -6.08 -4.25 -13.82
N GLU A 79 -7.36 -4.02 -13.56
CA GLU A 79 -8.40 -3.96 -14.59
C GLU A 79 -8.10 -2.89 -15.65
N ILE A 80 -7.60 -1.72 -15.23
CA ILE A 80 -7.30 -0.59 -16.12
C ILE A 80 -5.99 -0.81 -16.89
N SER A 81 -4.97 -1.37 -16.23
CA SER A 81 -3.66 -1.61 -16.86
C SER A 81 -3.66 -2.83 -17.78
N GLY A 82 -4.68 -3.69 -17.69
CA GLY A 82 -4.74 -4.97 -18.39
C GLY A 82 -3.72 -5.98 -17.85
N ALA A 83 -3.10 -5.71 -16.70
CA ALA A 83 -2.25 -6.66 -16.02
C ALA A 83 -3.15 -7.71 -15.34
N PRO A 84 -3.06 -9.00 -15.71
CA PRO A 84 -3.68 -10.02 -14.89
C PRO A 84 -3.03 -9.94 -13.51
N LEU A 85 -3.83 -9.76 -12.45
CA LEU A 85 -3.42 -10.21 -11.12
C LEU A 85 -3.38 -11.72 -11.24
N GLU A 86 -2.25 -12.25 -11.71
CA GLU A 86 -1.99 -13.68 -11.67
C GLU A 86 -2.13 -14.07 -10.21
N GLU A 87 -3.27 -14.68 -9.87
CA GLU A 87 -3.31 -15.64 -8.78
C GLU A 87 -2.21 -16.62 -9.15
N GLU A 88 -1.02 -16.42 -8.58
CA GLU A 88 0.02 -17.43 -8.57
C GLU A 88 -0.59 -18.63 -7.85
N THR A 89 -1.37 -19.46 -8.56
CA THR A 89 -1.33 -20.89 -8.33
C THR A 89 0.16 -21.19 -8.40
N PRO A 90 0.81 -21.51 -7.26
CA PRO A 90 2.21 -21.87 -7.31
C PRO A 90 2.31 -22.95 -8.39
N PRO A 91 3.24 -22.84 -9.36
CA PRO A 91 3.45 -23.93 -10.29
C PRO A 91 3.62 -25.15 -9.40
N ALA A 92 2.68 -26.10 -9.53
CA ALA A 92 2.77 -27.37 -8.86
C ALA A 92 4.17 -27.84 -9.16
N GLN A 93 5.02 -27.82 -8.13
CA GLN A 93 6.46 -28.00 -8.25
C GLN A 93 6.63 -29.25 -9.11
N GLU A 94 6.99 -29.04 -10.37
CA GLU A 94 7.44 -30.09 -11.25
C GLU A 94 8.72 -30.55 -10.57
N THR A 95 8.59 -31.53 -9.69
CA THR A 95 9.71 -32.21 -9.05
C THR A 95 10.64 -32.55 -10.20
N PRO A 96 11.88 -32.02 -10.24
CA PRO A 96 12.85 -32.57 -11.15
C PRO A 96 12.98 -34.04 -10.75
N THR A 97 12.44 -34.91 -11.59
CA THR A 97 12.71 -36.34 -11.58
C THR A 97 14.20 -36.49 -11.39
N THR A 98 14.58 -37.19 -10.32
CA THR A 98 15.93 -37.68 -10.09
C THR A 98 16.32 -38.58 -11.26
N GLU A 99 16.83 -37.98 -12.33
CA GLU A 99 17.78 -38.60 -13.24
C GLU A 99 19.15 -38.47 -12.59
N GLU A 100 19.58 -39.49 -11.85
CA GLU A 100 20.99 -39.79 -11.61
C GLU A 100 21.10 -41.32 -11.56
N GLY A 101 21.35 -41.89 -12.74
CA GLY A 101 21.93 -43.22 -12.85
C GLY A 101 23.45 -43.13 -12.66
N GLY A 102 24.01 -44.06 -11.90
CA GLY A 102 25.44 -44.21 -11.68
C GLY A 102 25.76 -45.31 -10.68
#